data_AF-A0A1Q7MUT2-F1
#
_entry.id   AF-A0A1Q7MUT2-F1
#
_cell.length_a   1.000
_cell.length_b   1.000
_cell.length_c   1.000
_cell.angle_alpha   90.00
_cell.angle_beta   90.00
_cell.angle_gamma   90.00
#
_symmetry.space_group_name_H-M   'P 1'
#
loop_
_entity.id
_entity.type
_entity.pdbx_description
1 polymer ?
#
loop_
_entity_poly.entity_id
_entity_poly.type
_entity_poly.pdbx_seq_one_letter_code
_entity_poly.pdbx_strand_id
1 'polypeptide(L)'
;MVMTEPLSPWESFYVIVGSSAGALTGLQFVVIALIAEAEAAASMLEVRAFGTPTVVHFCAVLFISAVLSAPWHALSNAGLVLGACGVAGIVYVIVVIRHARRQTGYSPDAEDWFWYFALPLIGYASLVAAGILLEQHPTTCLPVIGATALLLMFVGIHNAWDTVTYIAVQRRKEQEKRTKER
;
A
#
# COMPACT_ATOMS: atom_id res chain seq x y z
N MET A 1 -9.38 -17.92 -31.05
CA MET A 1 -8.59 -18.43 -29.91
C MET A 1 -8.53 -17.27 -28.92
N VAL A 2 -9.22 -17.39 -27.79
CA VAL A 2 -9.47 -16.28 -26.86
C VAL A 2 -8.15 -15.92 -26.18
N MET A 3 -7.77 -14.64 -26.20
CA MET A 3 -6.49 -14.09 -25.70
C MET A 3 -6.35 -14.14 -24.15
N THR A 4 -7.08 -15.03 -23.46
CA THR A 4 -7.04 -15.23 -22.00
C THR A 4 -5.94 -16.19 -21.54
N GLU A 5 -5.25 -16.88 -22.47
CA GLU A 5 -4.18 -17.84 -22.12
C GLU A 5 -3.09 -17.30 -21.17
N PRO A 6 -2.63 -16.02 -21.25
CA PRO A 6 -1.56 -15.55 -20.38
C PRO A 6 -1.98 -15.37 -18.92
N LEU A 7 -3.27 -15.09 -18.66
CA LEU A 7 -3.76 -14.70 -17.32
C LEU A 7 -4.24 -15.90 -16.50
N SER A 8 -4.75 -16.96 -17.13
CA SER A 8 -5.30 -18.12 -16.43
C SER A 8 -4.33 -18.73 -15.40
N PRO A 9 -3.02 -18.88 -15.66
CA PRO A 9 -2.08 -19.39 -14.66
C PRO A 9 -1.93 -18.49 -13.41
N TRP A 10 -2.30 -17.22 -13.51
CA TRP A 10 -2.16 -16.23 -12.44
C TRP A 10 -3.42 -16.06 -11.60
N GLU A 11 -4.53 -16.69 -11.97
CA GLU A 11 -5.83 -16.49 -11.32
C GLU A 11 -5.75 -16.76 -9.80
N SER A 12 -5.28 -17.94 -9.40
CA SER A 12 -5.12 -18.30 -7.99
C SER A 12 -4.20 -17.34 -7.24
N PHE A 13 -3.13 -16.88 -7.89
CA PHE A 13 -2.19 -15.92 -7.30
C PHE A 13 -2.90 -14.60 -6.97
N TYR A 14 -3.61 -14.01 -7.94
CA TYR A 14 -4.28 -12.72 -7.74
C TYR A 14 -5.49 -12.83 -6.81
N VAL A 15 -6.18 -13.97 -6.75
CA VAL A 15 -7.22 -14.24 -5.74
C VAL A 15 -6.62 -14.25 -4.33
N ILE A 16 -5.51 -14.94 -4.11
CA ILE A 16 -4.83 -14.99 -2.79
C ILE A 16 -4.32 -13.61 -2.40
N VAL A 17 -3.59 -12.94 -3.29
CA VAL A 17 -2.98 -11.63 -3.02
C VAL A 17 -4.05 -10.56 -2.80
N GLY A 18 -5.10 -10.56 -3.63
CA GLY A 18 -6.19 -9.58 -3.56
C GLY A 18 -7.03 -9.76 -2.29
N SER A 19 -7.44 -10.99 -1.98
CA SER A 19 -8.19 -11.27 -0.73
C SER A 19 -7.39 -10.90 0.51
N SER A 20 -6.09 -11.21 0.55
CA SER A 20 -5.19 -10.83 1.64
C SER A 20 -5.11 -9.31 1.80
N ALA A 21 -4.92 -8.57 0.70
CA ALA A 21 -4.89 -7.12 0.72
C ALA A 21 -6.22 -6.50 1.19
N GLY A 22 -7.35 -7.06 0.77
CA GLY A 22 -8.68 -6.67 1.25
C GLY A 22 -8.84 -6.90 2.76
N ALA A 23 -8.42 -8.07 3.26
CA ALA A 23 -8.45 -8.38 4.69
C ALA A 23 -7.56 -7.44 5.52
N LEU A 24 -6.33 -7.17 5.05
CA LEU A 24 -5.40 -6.25 5.70
C LEU A 24 -5.93 -4.81 5.71
N THR A 25 -6.61 -4.39 4.64
CA THR A 25 -7.30 -3.09 4.59
C THR A 25 -8.38 -3.00 5.67
N GLY A 26 -9.21 -4.04 5.81
CA GLY A 26 -10.22 -4.11 6.88
C GLY A 26 -9.58 -4.06 8.28
N LEU A 27 -8.47 -4.77 8.48
CA LEU A 27 -7.73 -4.75 9.75
C LEU A 27 -7.20 -3.34 10.08
N GLN A 28 -6.75 -2.57 9.09
CA GLN A 28 -6.35 -1.17 9.32
C GLN A 28 -7.50 -0.30 9.83
N PHE A 29 -8.73 -0.48 9.33
CA PHE A 29 -9.89 0.24 9.87
C PHE A 29 -10.17 -0.13 11.33
N VAL A 30 -10.02 -1.40 11.69
CA VAL A 30 -10.14 -1.85 13.09
C VAL A 30 -9.07 -1.20 13.96
N VAL A 31 -7.81 -1.21 13.51
CA VAL A 31 -6.69 -0.57 14.21
C VAL A 31 -6.97 0.92 14.44
N ILE A 32 -7.39 1.65 13.41
CA ILE A 32 -7.73 3.09 13.52
C ILE A 32 -8.88 3.31 14.51
N ALA A 33 -9.91 2.47 14.51
CA ALA A 33 -11.01 2.57 15.46
C ALA A 33 -10.56 2.35 16.91
N LEU A 34 -9.75 1.32 17.18
CA LEU A 34 -9.15 1.05 18.50
C LEU A 34 -8.18 2.16 18.94
N ILE A 35 -7.56 2.84 17.98
CA ILE A 35 -6.75 4.02 18.24
C ILE A 35 -7.63 5.17 18.72
N ALA A 36 -8.63 5.53 17.92
CA ALA A 36 -9.56 6.61 18.22
C ALA A 36 -10.30 6.44 19.54
N GLU A 37 -10.68 5.21 19.90
CA GLU A 37 -11.35 4.92 21.17
C GLU A 37 -10.45 5.17 22.39
N ALA A 38 -9.16 4.84 22.31
CA ALA A 38 -8.27 5.05 23.45
C ALA A 38 -7.68 6.46 23.53
N GLU A 39 -7.62 7.20 22.41
CA GLU A 39 -6.98 8.50 22.28
C GLU A 39 -7.92 9.71 22.31
N ALA A 40 -9.11 9.60 22.90
CA ALA A 40 -10.02 10.74 23.10
C ALA A 40 -9.40 11.97 23.84
N ALA A 41 -8.11 11.95 24.22
CA ALA A 41 -7.37 13.07 24.79
C ALA A 41 -5.98 13.41 24.17
N ALA A 42 -5.46 12.73 23.13
CA ALA A 42 -4.15 13.10 22.57
C ALA A 42 -3.95 12.75 21.08
N SER A 43 -3.83 13.80 20.24
CA SER A 43 -3.11 13.82 18.95
C SER A 43 -3.66 13.01 17.76
N MET A 44 -4.84 13.38 17.25
CA MET A 44 -5.40 12.91 15.96
C MET A 44 -4.52 13.22 14.72
N LEU A 45 -3.43 13.98 14.88
CA LEU A 45 -2.53 14.41 13.81
C LEU A 45 -1.48 13.33 13.43
N GLU A 46 -0.97 12.57 14.41
CA GLU A 46 0.01 11.49 14.17
C GLU A 46 -0.67 10.28 13.50
N VAL A 47 -1.86 9.89 13.96
CA VAL A 47 -2.62 8.76 13.41
C VAL A 47 -2.94 8.93 11.91
N ARG A 48 -3.23 10.16 11.46
CA ARG A 48 -3.51 10.45 10.04
C ARG A 48 -2.26 10.41 9.16
N ALA A 49 -1.10 10.72 9.72
CA ALA A 49 0.17 10.76 8.98
C ALA A 49 0.65 9.35 8.59
N PHE A 50 0.42 8.34 9.45
CA PHE A 50 0.96 6.99 9.25
C PHE A 50 -0.06 5.96 8.70
N GLY A 51 -1.35 6.06 9.04
CA GLY A 51 -2.35 5.06 8.61
C GLY A 51 -2.80 5.18 7.14
N THR A 52 -2.88 6.41 6.62
CA THR A 52 -3.49 6.68 5.30
C THR A 52 -2.69 6.09 4.12
N PRO A 53 -1.35 6.21 4.06
CA PRO A 53 -0.56 5.64 2.95
C PRO A 53 -0.64 4.12 2.86
N THR A 54 -0.62 3.43 4.00
CA THR A 54 -0.69 1.97 4.08
C THR A 54 -1.98 1.41 3.49
N VAL A 55 -3.13 2.00 3.84
CA VAL A 55 -4.43 1.62 3.28
C VAL A 55 -4.44 1.79 1.76
N VAL A 56 -3.88 2.89 1.24
CA VAL A 56 -3.82 3.14 -0.21
C VAL A 56 -3.01 2.06 -0.92
N HIS A 57 -1.89 1.62 -0.36
CA HIS A 57 -1.09 0.54 -0.96
C HIS A 57 -1.83 -0.80 -0.95
N PHE A 58 -2.51 -1.17 0.14
CA PHE A 58 -3.34 -2.38 0.16
C PHE A 58 -4.50 -2.31 -0.83
N CYS A 59 -5.18 -1.15 -0.94
CA CYS A 59 -6.21 -0.94 -1.94
C CYS A 59 -5.66 -1.04 -3.37
N ALA A 60 -4.45 -0.54 -3.63
CA ALA A 60 -3.80 -0.69 -4.93
C ALA A 60 -3.52 -2.16 -5.25
N VAL A 61 -3.07 -2.96 -4.29
CA VAL A 61 -2.86 -4.41 -4.46
C VAL A 61 -4.17 -5.12 -4.76
N LEU A 62 -5.23 -4.84 -3.99
CA LEU A 62 -6.58 -5.36 -4.26
C LEU A 62 -7.07 -4.98 -5.67
N PHE A 63 -6.84 -3.73 -6.08
CA PHE A 63 -7.24 -3.24 -7.40
C PHE A 63 -6.46 -3.93 -8.53
N ILE A 64 -5.13 -4.07 -8.40
CA ILE A 64 -4.29 -4.81 -9.37
C ILE A 64 -4.80 -6.25 -9.52
N SER A 65 -5.07 -6.93 -8.41
CA SER A 65 -5.64 -8.28 -8.43
C SER A 65 -6.99 -8.33 -9.12
N ALA A 66 -7.91 -7.42 -8.77
CA ALA A 66 -9.24 -7.37 -9.38
C ALA A 66 -9.17 -7.12 -10.88
N VAL A 67 -8.28 -6.22 -11.32
CA VAL A 67 -8.04 -5.96 -12.74
C VAL A 67 -7.51 -7.22 -13.42
N LEU A 68 -6.48 -7.88 -12.90
CA LEU A 68 -5.91 -9.05 -13.58
C LEU A 68 -6.77 -10.33 -13.50
N SER A 69 -7.73 -10.39 -12.56
CA SER A 69 -8.75 -11.44 -12.51
C SER A 69 -9.99 -11.14 -13.38
N ALA A 70 -10.14 -9.93 -13.90
CA ALA A 70 -11.29 -9.58 -14.74
C ALA A 70 -11.16 -10.20 -16.16
N PRO A 71 -12.28 -10.57 -16.80
CA PRO A 71 -12.27 -11.18 -18.13
C PRO A 71 -12.05 -10.11 -19.22
N TRP A 72 -10.80 -9.77 -19.49
CA TRP A 72 -10.45 -8.81 -20.54
C TRP A 72 -10.52 -9.42 -21.94
N HIS A 73 -11.08 -8.68 -22.89
CA HIS A 73 -11.04 -9.03 -24.31
C HIS A 73 -9.67 -8.73 -24.96
N ALA A 74 -8.92 -7.76 -24.42
CA ALA A 74 -7.59 -7.38 -24.90
C ALA A 74 -6.68 -6.99 -23.71
N LEU A 75 -5.43 -7.45 -23.74
CA LEU A 75 -4.45 -7.17 -22.67
C LEU A 75 -4.09 -5.69 -22.59
N SER A 76 -4.14 -4.96 -23.71
CA SER A 76 -3.93 -3.50 -23.75
C SER A 76 -4.90 -2.74 -22.85
N ASN A 77 -6.16 -3.17 -22.75
CA ASN A 77 -7.14 -2.55 -21.86
C ASN A 77 -6.76 -2.73 -20.39
N ALA A 78 -6.37 -3.95 -19.99
CA ALA A 78 -5.86 -4.21 -18.64
C ALA A 78 -4.58 -3.39 -18.37
N GLY A 79 -3.67 -3.36 -19.33
CA GLY A 79 -2.41 -2.60 -19.26
C GLY A 79 -2.63 -1.10 -19.07
N LEU A 80 -3.60 -0.50 -19.79
CA LEU A 80 -3.97 0.91 -19.62
C LEU A 80 -4.50 1.21 -18.22
N VAL A 81 -5.39 0.36 -17.69
CA VAL A 81 -5.94 0.53 -16.35
C VAL A 81 -4.86 0.39 -15.27
N LEU A 82 -3.98 -0.61 -15.40
CA LEU A 82 -2.84 -0.80 -14.49
C LEU A 82 -1.84 0.35 -14.59
N GLY A 83 -1.54 0.82 -15.81
CA GLY A 83 -0.68 1.97 -16.04
C GLY A 83 -1.24 3.25 -15.41
N ALA A 84 -2.54 3.51 -15.57
CA ALA A 84 -3.22 4.62 -14.92
C ALA A 84 -3.16 4.52 -13.38
N CYS A 85 -3.34 3.32 -12.83
CA CYS A 85 -3.18 3.06 -11.40
C CYS A 85 -1.75 3.36 -10.93
N GLY A 86 -0.73 2.93 -11.69
CA GLY A 86 0.67 3.25 -11.42
C GLY A 86 0.93 4.76 -11.40
N VAL A 87 0.44 5.49 -12.41
CA VAL A 87 0.59 6.96 -12.45
C VAL A 87 -0.08 7.62 -11.25
N ALA A 88 -1.32 7.21 -10.90
CA ALA A 88 -2.02 7.72 -9.73
C ALA A 88 -1.25 7.44 -8.43
N GLY A 89 -0.65 6.25 -8.30
CA GLY A 89 0.21 5.88 -7.17
C GLY A 89 1.47 6.73 -7.06
N ILE A 90 2.15 7.02 -8.17
CA ILE A 90 3.31 7.94 -8.20
C ILE A 90 2.90 9.33 -7.73
N VAL A 91 1.80 9.87 -8.27
CA VAL A 91 1.28 11.19 -7.87
C VAL A 91 0.96 11.21 -6.38
N TYR A 92 0.31 10.17 -5.87
CA TYR A 92 0.00 10.03 -4.45
C TYR A 92 1.27 10.04 -3.59
N VAL A 93 2.27 9.21 -3.91
CA VAL A 93 3.55 9.16 -3.18
C VAL A 93 4.25 10.52 -3.18
N ILE A 94 4.27 11.22 -4.32
CA ILE A 94 4.84 12.58 -4.41
C ILE A 94 4.09 13.55 -3.50
N VAL A 95 2.76 13.50 -3.45
CA VAL A 95 1.95 14.35 -2.56
C VAL A 95 2.26 14.06 -1.10
N VAL A 96 2.36 12.78 -0.71
CA VAL A 96 2.71 12.38 0.67
C VAL A 96 4.12 12.87 1.03
N ILE A 97 5.11 12.69 0.15
CA ILE A 97 6.49 13.20 0.36
C ILE A 97 6.49 14.73 0.56
N ARG A 98 5.76 15.46 -0.29
CA ARG A 98 5.69 16.93 -0.19
C ARG A 98 5.01 17.37 1.09
N HIS A 99 4.02 16.61 1.56
CA HIS A 99 3.36 16.87 2.83
C HIS A 99 4.32 16.61 4.00
N ALA A 100 4.99 15.46 4.03
CA ALA A 100 5.96 15.09 5.06
C ALA A 100 7.10 16.12 5.18
N ARG A 101 7.71 16.54 4.06
CA ARG A 101 8.79 17.54 4.03
C ARG A 101 8.38 18.93 4.53
N ARG A 102 7.08 19.24 4.55
CA ARG A 102 6.56 20.54 5.03
C ARG A 102 6.25 20.53 6.51
N GLN A 103 6.22 19.36 7.17
CA GLN A 103 6.01 19.28 8.60
C GLN A 103 7.33 19.58 9.31
N THR A 104 7.34 20.60 10.17
CA THR A 104 8.53 21.11 10.86
C THR A 104 8.85 20.36 12.16
N GLY A 105 7.96 19.48 12.63
CA GLY A 105 8.07 18.78 13.92
C GLY A 105 8.56 17.33 13.85
N TYR A 106 8.68 16.74 12.66
CA TYR A 106 9.10 15.36 12.46
C TYR A 106 10.15 15.29 11.35
N SER A 107 11.32 14.73 11.65
CA SER A 107 12.39 14.49 10.69
C SER A 107 12.34 13.00 10.32
N PRO A 108 11.88 12.61 9.12
CA PRO A 108 11.85 11.21 8.72
C PRO A 108 13.28 10.68 8.65
N ASP A 109 13.54 9.53 9.28
CA ASP A 109 14.84 8.90 9.24
C ASP A 109 15.06 8.22 7.88
N ALA A 110 16.29 7.78 7.60
CA ALA A 110 16.63 7.16 6.31
C ALA A 110 15.81 5.88 6.03
N GLU A 111 15.41 5.17 7.07
CA GLU A 111 14.56 3.98 6.98
C GLU A 111 13.13 4.33 6.53
N ASP A 112 12.55 5.39 7.09
CA ASP A 112 11.22 5.89 6.67
C ASP A 112 11.24 6.31 5.21
N TRP A 113 12.32 6.96 4.79
CA TRP A 113 12.52 7.35 3.39
C TRP A 113 12.54 6.15 2.44
N PHE A 114 13.13 5.06 2.87
CA PHE A 114 13.22 3.85 2.07
C PHE A 114 11.87 3.14 1.97
N TRP A 115 11.21 2.88 3.10
CA TRP A 115 9.98 2.10 3.16
C TRP A 115 8.72 2.86 2.74
N TYR A 116 8.56 4.11 3.16
CA TYR A 116 7.35 4.88 2.87
C TYR A 116 7.39 5.57 1.51
N PHE A 117 8.58 5.79 0.93
CA PHE A 117 8.72 6.60 -0.28
C PHE A 117 9.43 5.89 -1.44
N ALA A 118 10.66 5.40 -1.24
CA ALA A 118 11.45 4.84 -2.33
C ALA A 118 10.82 3.56 -2.89
N LEU A 119 10.49 2.59 -2.03
CA LEU A 119 9.92 1.31 -2.46
C LEU A 119 8.55 1.45 -3.14
N PRO A 120 7.58 2.21 -2.59
CA PRO A 120 6.32 2.47 -3.29
C PRO A 120 6.51 3.14 -4.64
N LEU A 121 7.42 4.12 -4.75
CA LEU A 121 7.69 4.80 -6.01
C LEU A 121 8.25 3.85 -7.06
N ILE A 122 9.19 2.98 -6.68
CA ILE A 122 9.74 1.94 -7.56
C ILE A 122 8.63 0.98 -8.00
N GLY A 123 7.77 0.55 -7.07
CA GLY A 123 6.64 -0.32 -7.36
C GLY A 123 5.69 0.31 -8.39
N TYR A 124 5.22 1.52 -8.13
CA TYR A 124 4.30 2.19 -9.06
C TYR A 124 4.94 2.53 -10.41
N ALA A 125 6.22 2.91 -10.45
CA ALA A 125 6.93 3.11 -11.72
C ALA A 125 7.06 1.80 -12.52
N SER A 126 7.34 0.69 -11.83
CA SER A 126 7.37 -0.64 -12.43
C SER A 126 6.00 -1.04 -12.97
N LEU A 127 4.91 -0.69 -12.27
CA LEU A 127 3.54 -0.92 -12.72
C LEU A 127 3.21 -0.12 -13.99
N VAL A 128 3.64 1.14 -14.08
CA VAL A 128 3.46 1.97 -15.28
C VAL A 128 4.18 1.33 -16.47
N ALA A 129 5.46 0.99 -16.30
CA ALA A 129 6.25 0.38 -17.36
C ALA A 129 5.66 -0.97 -17.82
N ALA A 130 5.29 -1.83 -16.87
CA ALA A 130 4.68 -3.13 -17.17
C ALA A 130 3.30 -2.97 -17.81
N GLY A 131 2.49 -2.00 -17.39
CA GLY A 131 1.18 -1.71 -17.99
C GLY A 131 1.29 -1.27 -19.46
N ILE A 132 2.26 -0.41 -19.78
CA ILE A 132 2.52 0.05 -21.16
C ILE A 132 2.98 -1.11 -22.05
N LEU A 133 3.84 -1.99 -21.53
CA LEU A 133 4.47 -3.07 -22.29
C LEU A 133 3.68 -4.39 -22.27
N LEU A 134 2.57 -4.46 -21.53
CA LEU A 134 1.86 -5.71 -21.23
C LEU A 134 1.42 -6.47 -22.48
N GLU A 135 0.91 -5.75 -23.49
CA GLU A 135 0.44 -6.36 -24.74
C GLU A 135 1.59 -6.92 -25.58
N GLN A 136 2.75 -6.25 -25.57
CA GLN A 136 3.93 -6.62 -26.36
C GLN A 136 4.73 -7.74 -25.70
N HIS A 137 4.80 -7.74 -24.36
CA HIS A 137 5.67 -8.63 -23.58
C HIS A 137 4.95 -9.24 -22.36
N PRO A 138 3.85 -9.98 -22.54
CA PRO A 138 3.03 -10.47 -21.43
C PRO A 138 3.79 -11.42 -20.48
N THR A 139 4.67 -12.28 -21.02
CA THR A 139 5.47 -13.24 -20.25
C THR A 139 6.43 -12.56 -19.27
N THR A 140 6.96 -11.39 -19.64
CA THR A 140 7.87 -10.61 -18.78
C THR A 140 7.09 -9.66 -17.87
N CYS A 141 6.02 -9.05 -18.35
CA CYS A 141 5.28 -8.03 -17.61
C CYS A 141 4.43 -8.61 -16.47
N LEU A 142 3.81 -9.80 -16.65
CA LEU A 142 2.97 -10.40 -15.62
C LEU A 142 3.72 -10.71 -14.30
N PRO A 143 4.94 -11.30 -14.34
CA PRO A 143 5.78 -11.41 -13.14
C PRO A 143 6.13 -10.06 -12.50
N VAL A 144 6.39 -9.02 -13.30
CA VAL A 144 6.71 -7.68 -12.78
C VAL A 144 5.50 -7.08 -12.06
N ILE A 145 4.29 -7.24 -12.61
CA ILE A 145 3.05 -6.78 -11.97
C ILE A 145 2.81 -7.56 -10.67
N GLY A 146 2.98 -8.89 -10.68
CA GLY A 146 2.87 -9.72 -9.48
C GLY A 146 3.89 -9.34 -8.40
N ALA A 147 5.15 -9.12 -8.78
CA ALA A 147 6.20 -8.64 -7.87
C ALA A 147 5.88 -7.25 -7.32
N THR A 148 5.30 -6.36 -8.13
CA THR A 148 4.86 -5.04 -7.68
C THR A 148 3.73 -5.15 -6.65
N ALA A 149 2.74 -6.01 -6.88
CA ALA A 149 1.65 -6.25 -5.94
C ALA A 149 2.19 -6.77 -4.59
N LEU A 150 3.12 -7.74 -4.62
CA LEU A 150 3.76 -8.24 -3.41
C LEU A 150 4.60 -7.16 -2.71
N LEU A 151 5.38 -6.37 -3.46
CA LEU A 151 6.18 -5.29 -2.90
C LEU A 151 5.31 -4.28 -2.14
N LEU A 152 4.25 -3.78 -2.78
CA LEU A 152 3.33 -2.82 -2.16
C LEU A 152 2.64 -3.43 -0.93
N MET A 153 2.27 -4.72 -0.99
CA MET A 153 1.67 -5.42 0.14
C MET A 153 2.66 -5.55 1.31
N PHE A 154 3.90 -5.97 1.06
CA PHE A 154 4.90 -6.10 2.12
C PHE A 154 5.32 -4.75 2.71
N VAL A 155 5.44 -3.72 1.89
CA VAL A 155 5.63 -2.34 2.37
C VAL A 155 4.47 -1.94 3.28
N GLY A 156 3.23 -2.17 2.86
CA GLY A 156 2.05 -1.88 3.69
C GLY A 156 2.04 -2.66 5.00
N ILE A 157 2.42 -3.94 5.00
CA ILE A 157 2.50 -4.76 6.21
C ILE A 157 3.59 -4.22 7.15
N HIS A 158 4.76 -3.88 6.62
CA HIS A 158 5.85 -3.29 7.40
C HIS A 158 5.41 -1.98 8.05
N ASN A 159 4.84 -1.07 7.27
CA ASN A 159 4.38 0.24 7.75
C ASN A 159 3.25 0.11 8.77
N ALA A 160 2.33 -0.84 8.58
CA ALA A 160 1.28 -1.17 9.54
C ALA A 160 1.86 -1.67 10.87
N TRP A 161 2.84 -2.58 10.82
CA TRP A 161 3.50 -3.12 11.99
C TRP A 161 4.22 -2.02 12.78
N ASP A 162 5.01 -1.21 12.08
CA ASP A 162 5.72 -0.08 12.64
C ASP A 162 4.77 0.88 13.38
N THR A 163 3.69 1.31 12.71
CA THR A 163 2.66 2.17 13.30
C THR A 163 2.03 1.56 14.56
N VAL A 164 1.63 0.29 14.52
CA VAL A 164 0.98 -0.38 15.65
C VAL A 164 1.94 -0.53 16.83
N THR A 165 3.20 -0.91 16.58
CA THR A 165 4.20 -1.07 17.65
C THR A 165 4.56 0.27 18.28
N TYR A 166 4.71 1.33 17.48
CA TYR A 166 4.93 2.68 17.97
C TYR A 166 3.83 3.11 18.96
N ILE A 167 2.56 2.97 18.53
CA ILE A 167 1.40 3.33 19.36
C ILE A 167 1.33 2.48 20.63
N ALA A 168 1.56 1.17 20.53
CA ALA A 168 1.54 0.29 21.70
C ALA A 168 2.60 0.68 22.75
N VAL A 169 3.81 1.03 22.29
CA VAL A 169 4.90 1.47 23.17
C VAL A 169 4.60 2.84 23.78
N GLN A 170 4.07 3.79 23.01
CA GLN A 170 3.74 5.12 23.50
C GLN A 170 2.65 5.08 24.58
N ARG A 171 1.59 4.29 24.37
CA ARG A 171 0.53 4.07 25.37
C ARG A 171 1.07 3.54 26.70
N ARG A 172 1.99 2.57 26.65
CA ARG A 172 2.62 2.02 27.86
C ARG A 172 3.37 3.09 28.65
N LYS A 173 4.16 3.93 27.96
CA LYS A 173 4.89 5.04 28.60
C LYS A 173 3.95 6.05 29.27
N GLU A 174 2.83 6.38 28.63
CA GLU A 174 1.83 7.30 29.21
C GLU A 174 1.12 6.73 30.44
N GLN A 175 0.84 5.43 30.46
CA GLN A 175 0.26 4.75 31.63
C GLN A 175 1.22 4.71 32.82
N GLU A 176 2.50 4.41 32.55
CA GLU A 176 3.56 4.43 33.58
C GLU A 176 3.73 5.84 34.17
N LYS A 177 3.65 6.89 33.35
CA LYS A 177 3.72 8.29 33.81
C LYS A 177 2.53 8.65 34.71
N ARG A 178 1.30 8.35 34.28
CA ARG A 178 0.07 8.59 35.09
C ARG A 178 0.06 7.86 36.43
N THR A 179 0.65 6.66 36.48
CA THR A 179 0.76 5.88 37.73
C THR A 179 1.78 6.50 38.70
N LYS A 180 2.85 7.11 38.20
CA LYS A 180 3.87 7.78 39.02
C LYS A 180 3.44 9.15 39.56
N GLU A 181 2.45 9.79 38.92
CA GLU A 181 1.90 11.10 39.30
C GLU A 181 0.71 10.98 40.28
N ARG A 182 0.24 9.76 40.58
CA ARG A 182 -0.77 9.45 41.61
C ARG A 182 -0.12 8.98 42.89
#